data_AF-A0A7C5R887-F1
#
_entry.id   AF-A0A7C5R887-F1
#
_cell.length_a   1.000
_cell.length_b   1.000
_cell.length_c   1.000
_cell.angle_alpha   90.00
_cell.angle_beta   90.00
_cell.angle_gamma   90.00
#
_symmetry.space_group_name_H-M   'P 1'
#
loop_
_entity.id
_entity.type
_entity.pdbx_description
1 polymer ?
#
loop_
_entity_poly.entity_id
_entity_poly.type
_entity_poly.pdbx_seq_one_letter_code
_entity_poly.pdbx_strand_id
1 'polypeptide(L)'
;MKAITFVLAWLLIGLTIAPAQTLKQLERKARKTYKRGAFGMALYYSQAVLRLDSTNAQAQQWASVARKRLLLPDPPSNNPSGGHASIVPIPDFINEDHGHTPPVEKPDITLIVRTFNALDSSALNGAYIGVTNDGFGKGMFFQTGPGSNEAVFRLPAGAFYSVTGTKSRYSSGSATISAGDKPVADTLIRQLYLSPAWGLPVELYFDYQKPNALHPADTTTNVTYEDSWLDYLYRIDEYIDSNTLSNSIVERAKAQTETGLFFSNHVDGGFQKMKPLCELLEGYLAMGYHITLSLEARAGPLEKDEHTHALLSRRLNSIENYFSFYNNGVFQPWLADGHFKIMRQYVKEENMEENGRALSPFSLEAAKSRKVTVKMAGLTNGIK
;
A
#
# COMPACT_ATOMS: atom_id res chain seq x y z
N MET A 1 13.76 53.82 35.99
CA MET A 1 13.93 54.70 34.81
C MET A 1 14.49 53.82 33.69
N LYS A 2 13.65 53.48 32.70
CA LYS A 2 13.80 53.85 31.27
C LYS A 2 15.13 53.33 30.70
N ALA A 3 15.19 52.48 29.67
CA ALA A 3 14.33 52.37 28.48
C ALA A 3 14.83 51.18 27.62
N ILE A 4 13.92 50.35 27.09
CA ILE A 4 13.55 50.23 25.65
C ILE A 4 14.51 49.29 24.89
N THR A 5 14.14 48.01 24.69
CA THR A 5 13.51 47.40 23.49
C THR A 5 14.35 47.45 22.19
N PHE A 6 14.22 46.39 21.37
CA PHE A 6 14.96 46.00 20.15
C PHE A 6 16.20 45.14 20.46
N VAL A 7 16.24 43.84 20.18
CA VAL A 7 16.13 43.23 18.84
C VAL A 7 15.30 41.94 18.89
N LEU A 8 14.02 42.05 18.54
CA LEU A 8 13.10 40.96 18.25
C LEU A 8 12.73 41.14 16.77
N ALA A 9 13.58 40.67 15.86
CA ALA A 9 13.37 40.84 14.42
C ALA A 9 14.22 39.87 13.56
N TRP A 10 14.24 38.57 13.86
CA TRP A 10 14.68 37.53 12.89
C TRP A 10 13.83 36.24 13.02
N LEU A 11 12.55 36.40 13.34
CA LEU A 11 11.50 35.39 13.24
C LEU A 11 10.50 35.93 12.22
N LEU A 12 10.37 35.28 11.06
CA LEU A 12 9.51 35.57 9.90
C LEU A 12 10.25 35.98 8.60
N ILE A 13 11.18 35.15 8.13
CA ILE A 13 11.36 34.93 6.68
C ILE A 13 11.49 33.42 6.45
N GLY A 14 10.39 32.72 6.69
CA GLY A 14 10.11 31.40 6.14
C GLY A 14 8.84 31.51 5.31
N LEU A 15 8.80 32.48 4.39
CA LEU A 15 7.71 32.57 3.42
C LEU A 15 7.75 31.28 2.59
N THR A 16 6.77 30.41 2.85
CA THR A 16 6.48 29.20 2.10
C THR A 16 6.05 29.57 0.68
N ILE A 17 7.02 29.92 -0.18
CA ILE A 17 6.82 30.09 -1.63
C ILE A 17 6.73 28.71 -2.31
N ALA A 18 7.12 27.64 -1.60
CA ALA A 18 7.18 26.28 -2.09
C ALA A 18 5.86 25.73 -2.69
N PRO A 19 4.65 25.90 -2.11
CA PRO A 19 3.47 25.15 -2.58
C PRO A 19 3.01 25.56 -3.99
N ALA A 20 2.92 26.86 -4.26
CA ALA A 20 2.39 27.37 -5.53
C ALA A 20 3.36 27.16 -6.71
N GLN A 21 4.66 27.30 -6.46
CA GLN A 21 5.70 27.06 -7.46
C GLN A 21 5.78 25.56 -7.78
N THR A 22 5.67 24.72 -6.77
CA THR A 22 5.57 23.26 -6.88
C THR A 22 4.35 22.80 -7.66
N LEU A 23 3.16 23.35 -7.38
CA LEU A 23 1.92 23.01 -8.08
C LEU A 23 2.04 23.23 -9.59
N LYS A 24 2.54 24.41 -10.00
CA LYS A 24 2.74 24.77 -11.41
C LYS A 24 3.74 23.84 -12.11
N GLN A 25 4.77 23.37 -11.40
CA GLN A 25 5.74 22.45 -11.96
C GLN A 25 5.12 21.07 -12.21
N LEU A 26 4.38 20.52 -11.26
CA LEU A 26 3.67 19.25 -11.41
C LEU A 26 2.64 19.30 -12.55
N GLU A 27 1.88 20.39 -12.67
CA GLU A 27 0.96 20.59 -13.81
C GLU A 27 1.67 20.65 -15.17
N ARG A 28 2.85 21.30 -15.22
CA ARG A 28 3.67 21.34 -16.45
C ARG A 28 4.17 19.95 -16.81
N LYS A 29 4.63 19.19 -15.82
CA LYS A 29 5.08 17.81 -16.00
C LYS A 29 3.95 16.89 -16.45
N ALA A 30 2.77 16.95 -15.81
CA ALA A 30 1.56 16.22 -16.23
C ALA A 30 1.21 16.46 -17.69
N ARG A 31 1.19 17.74 -18.12
CA ARG A 31 0.93 18.11 -19.53
C ARG A 31 2.01 17.60 -20.47
N LYS A 32 3.28 17.73 -20.09
CA LYS A 32 4.43 17.33 -20.91
C LYS A 32 4.45 15.81 -21.13
N THR A 33 4.22 15.03 -20.09
CA THR A 33 4.19 13.57 -20.18
C THR A 33 2.97 13.07 -20.93
N TYR A 34 1.80 13.70 -20.73
CA TYR A 34 0.60 13.40 -21.53
C TYR A 34 0.85 13.58 -23.03
N LYS A 35 1.44 14.73 -23.43
CA LYS A 35 1.77 15.03 -24.84
C LYS A 35 2.76 14.04 -25.45
N ARG A 36 3.59 13.38 -24.62
CA ARG A 36 4.57 12.37 -25.04
C ARG A 36 4.00 10.95 -25.08
N GLY A 37 2.70 10.75 -24.82
CA GLY A 37 2.06 9.44 -24.76
C GLY A 37 2.34 8.66 -23.47
N ALA A 38 3.01 9.28 -22.49
CA ALA A 38 3.34 8.66 -21.21
C ALA A 38 2.17 8.76 -20.23
N PHE A 39 1.07 8.06 -20.52
CA PHE A 39 -0.19 8.25 -19.80
C PHE A 39 -0.14 7.83 -18.33
N GLY A 40 0.64 6.81 -17.97
CA GLY A 40 0.91 6.46 -16.56
C GLY A 40 1.47 7.64 -15.77
N MET A 41 2.41 8.34 -16.39
CA MET A 41 3.08 9.51 -15.81
C MET A 41 2.20 10.75 -15.77
N ALA A 42 1.39 10.95 -16.82
CA ALA A 42 0.40 12.02 -16.83
C ALA A 42 -0.61 11.84 -15.71
N LEU A 43 -1.11 10.61 -15.51
CA LEU A 43 -2.02 10.27 -14.41
C LEU A 43 -1.35 10.53 -13.06
N TYR A 44 -0.12 10.04 -12.89
CA TYR A 44 0.65 10.21 -11.67
C TYR A 44 0.86 11.69 -11.29
N TYR A 45 1.39 12.53 -12.20
CA TYR A 45 1.60 13.95 -11.89
C TYR A 45 0.29 14.68 -11.64
N SER A 46 -0.79 14.30 -12.33
CA SER A 46 -2.12 14.86 -12.09
C SER A 46 -2.63 14.50 -10.69
N GLN A 47 -2.42 13.26 -10.25
CA GLN A 47 -2.77 12.84 -8.89
C GLN A 47 -1.90 13.56 -7.84
N ALA A 48 -0.62 13.81 -8.12
CA ALA A 48 0.23 14.59 -7.24
C ALA A 48 -0.26 16.04 -7.08
N VAL A 49 -0.71 16.70 -8.16
CA VAL A 49 -1.36 18.02 -8.08
C VAL A 49 -2.62 17.96 -7.21
N LEU A 50 -3.47 16.95 -7.39
CA LEU A 50 -4.72 16.79 -6.63
C LEU A 50 -4.53 16.50 -5.13
N ARG A 51 -3.34 16.08 -4.72
CA ARG A 51 -3.00 15.92 -3.29
C ARG A 51 -2.66 17.25 -2.65
N LEU A 52 -2.01 18.14 -3.38
CA LEU A 52 -1.65 19.48 -2.93
C LEU A 52 -2.84 20.45 -3.05
N ASP A 53 -3.67 20.27 -4.07
CA ASP A 53 -4.89 21.02 -4.33
C ASP A 53 -5.95 20.10 -4.94
N SER A 54 -6.80 19.53 -4.08
CA SER A 54 -7.87 18.61 -4.48
C SER A 54 -8.93 19.24 -5.39
N THR A 55 -8.99 20.58 -5.42
CA THR A 55 -9.94 21.35 -6.22
C THR A 55 -9.40 21.73 -7.61
N ASN A 56 -8.15 21.35 -7.92
CA ASN A 56 -7.50 21.69 -9.18
C ASN A 56 -8.20 21.02 -10.38
N ALA A 57 -9.09 21.75 -11.04
CA ALA A 57 -9.89 21.27 -12.16
C ALA A 57 -9.04 20.74 -13.32
N GLN A 58 -7.89 21.36 -13.58
CA GLN A 58 -7.00 20.94 -14.66
C GLN A 58 -6.40 19.56 -14.37
N ALA A 59 -5.96 19.32 -13.13
CA ALA A 59 -5.44 18.02 -12.73
C ALA A 59 -6.52 16.93 -12.70
N GLN A 60 -7.75 17.23 -12.29
CA GLN A 60 -8.87 16.29 -12.38
C GLN A 60 -9.11 15.84 -13.83
N GLN A 61 -9.11 16.80 -14.76
CA GLN A 61 -9.25 16.53 -16.18
C GLN A 61 -8.11 15.64 -16.71
N TRP A 62 -6.85 16.01 -16.43
CA TRP A 62 -5.71 15.23 -16.91
C TRP A 62 -5.64 13.83 -16.32
N ALA A 63 -5.96 13.66 -15.04
CA ALA A 63 -6.04 12.34 -14.41
C ALA A 63 -7.11 11.47 -15.10
N SER A 64 -8.30 12.02 -15.35
CA SER A 64 -9.38 11.31 -16.05
C SER A 64 -8.96 10.86 -17.45
N VAL A 65 -8.40 11.78 -18.25
CA VAL A 65 -8.01 11.49 -19.63
C VAL A 65 -6.84 10.51 -19.69
N ALA A 66 -5.84 10.66 -18.82
CA ALA A 66 -4.71 9.74 -18.73
C ALA A 66 -5.15 8.32 -18.30
N ARG A 67 -6.04 8.20 -17.31
CA ARG A 67 -6.63 6.92 -16.88
C ARG A 67 -7.39 6.25 -18.02
N LYS A 68 -8.20 7.00 -18.79
CA LYS A 68 -8.92 6.47 -19.95
C LYS A 68 -7.96 5.91 -21.01
N ARG A 69 -6.83 6.57 -21.23
CA ARG A 69 -5.81 6.12 -22.20
C ARG A 69 -5.04 4.89 -21.75
N LEU A 70 -4.78 4.73 -20.45
CA LEU A 70 -4.18 3.51 -19.88
C LEU A 70 -5.07 2.27 -19.99
N LEU A 71 -6.39 2.47 -20.02
CA LEU A 71 -7.39 1.39 -20.11
C LEU A 71 -7.70 0.98 -21.55
N LEU A 72 -7.14 1.66 -22.56
CA LEU A 72 -7.30 1.31 -23.96
C LEU A 72 -6.10 0.44 -24.39
N PRO A 73 -6.31 -0.71 -25.04
CA PRO A 73 -5.22 -1.45 -25.67
C PRO A 73 -4.54 -0.57 -26.72
N ASP A 74 -3.22 -0.74 -26.91
CA ASP A 74 -2.45 0.01 -27.91
C ASP A 74 -3.14 -0.05 -29.28
N PRO A 75 -3.12 1.06 -30.06
CA PRO A 75 -3.64 1.03 -31.42
C PRO A 75 -2.84 0.00 -32.23
N PRO A 76 -3.49 -0.85 -33.03
CA PRO A 76 -2.79 -1.85 -33.82
C PRO A 76 -1.79 -1.17 -34.74
N SER A 77 -0.55 -1.66 -34.75
CA SER A 77 0.47 -1.24 -35.70
C SER A 77 -0.05 -1.51 -37.11
N ASN A 78 -0.14 -0.48 -37.96
CA ASN A 78 -0.54 -0.61 -39.35
C ASN A 78 0.39 -1.59 -40.08
N ASN A 79 -0.07 -2.84 -40.24
CA ASN A 79 0.41 -3.76 -41.25
C ASN A 79 -0.84 -4.36 -41.92
N PRO A 80 -1.09 -4.09 -43.22
CA PRO A 80 -2.30 -4.54 -43.87
C PRO A 80 -2.09 -5.96 -44.40
N SER A 81 -2.46 -6.96 -43.60
CA SER A 81 -2.62 -8.32 -44.11
C SER A 81 -3.53 -9.15 -43.21
N GLY A 82 -4.81 -9.15 -43.58
CA GLY A 82 -5.68 -10.34 -43.67
C GLY A 82 -5.93 -11.17 -42.41
N GLY A 83 -7.17 -11.13 -41.92
CA GLY A 83 -7.70 -12.19 -41.06
C GLY A 83 -8.97 -11.79 -40.32
N HIS A 84 -10.12 -11.96 -40.97
CA HIS A 84 -11.43 -11.92 -40.31
C HIS A 84 -11.50 -12.99 -39.21
N ALA A 85 -11.85 -12.59 -37.98
CA ALA A 85 -12.34 -13.50 -36.95
C ALA A 85 -13.52 -12.86 -36.19
N SER A 86 -14.70 -13.24 -36.70
CA SER A 86 -16.00 -13.43 -36.06
C SER A 86 -16.20 -12.97 -34.61
N ILE A 87 -17.16 -12.06 -34.48
CA ILE A 87 -18.01 -11.87 -33.30
C ILE A 87 -18.76 -13.19 -33.07
N VAL A 88 -18.46 -13.87 -31.96
CA VAL A 88 -19.29 -15.00 -31.50
C VAL A 88 -20.45 -14.42 -30.69
N PRO A 89 -21.72 -14.69 -31.07
CA PRO A 89 -22.87 -14.35 -30.27
C PRO A 89 -22.96 -15.27 -29.04
N ILE A 90 -23.41 -14.69 -27.93
CA ILE A 90 -23.86 -15.41 -26.73
C ILE A 90 -25.03 -16.32 -27.16
N PRO A 91 -24.98 -17.65 -26.95
CA PRO A 91 -26.14 -18.48 -27.19
C PRO A 91 -27.14 -18.29 -26.04
N ASP A 92 -28.35 -17.87 -26.39
CA ASP A 92 -29.55 -18.15 -25.62
C ASP A 92 -29.66 -19.68 -25.43
N PHE A 93 -29.61 -20.15 -24.19
CA PHE A 93 -29.95 -21.54 -23.89
C PHE A 93 -31.42 -21.66 -23.52
N ILE A 94 -32.10 -22.33 -24.43
CA ILE A 94 -33.47 -22.83 -24.42
C ILE A 94 -33.66 -23.77 -23.22
N ASN A 95 -34.82 -23.64 -22.56
CA ASN A 95 -35.36 -24.64 -21.64
C ASN A 95 -35.65 -25.94 -22.41
N GLU A 96 -34.96 -27.02 -22.07
CA GLU A 96 -35.50 -28.38 -22.26
C GLU A 96 -35.46 -29.15 -20.96
N ASP A 97 -36.66 -29.51 -20.52
CA ASP A 97 -37.00 -30.38 -19.42
C ASP A 97 -36.65 -31.83 -19.78
N HIS A 98 -35.58 -32.34 -19.16
CA HIS A 98 -35.37 -33.77 -18.99
C HIS A 98 -35.22 -34.05 -17.50
N GLY A 99 -36.30 -34.56 -16.93
CA GLY A 99 -36.41 -35.00 -15.55
C GLY A 99 -35.30 -35.96 -15.16
N HIS A 100 -34.36 -35.44 -14.40
CA HIS A 100 -33.79 -36.07 -13.22
C HIS A 100 -33.49 -34.94 -12.25
N THR A 101 -34.40 -34.69 -11.31
CA THR A 101 -34.05 -33.93 -10.12
C THR A 101 -33.05 -34.80 -9.34
N PRO A 102 -31.76 -34.43 -9.21
CA PRO A 102 -30.98 -35.00 -8.13
C PRO A 102 -31.70 -34.65 -6.82
N PRO A 103 -31.62 -35.48 -5.77
CA PRO A 103 -32.20 -35.10 -4.49
C PRO A 103 -31.52 -33.78 -4.11
N VAL A 104 -32.29 -32.69 -4.10
CA VAL A 104 -31.86 -31.46 -3.44
C VAL A 104 -31.92 -31.80 -1.96
N GLU A 105 -30.82 -32.37 -1.46
CA GLU A 105 -30.61 -32.66 -0.06
C GLU A 105 -30.88 -31.36 0.69
N LYS A 106 -31.96 -31.33 1.47
CA LYS A 106 -32.27 -30.17 2.29
C LYS A 106 -31.10 -29.97 3.25
N PRO A 107 -30.62 -28.74 3.45
CA PRO A 107 -29.50 -28.52 4.36
C PRO A 107 -29.92 -28.90 5.78
N ASP A 108 -29.15 -29.80 6.40
CA ASP A 108 -29.45 -30.40 7.69
C ASP A 108 -28.88 -29.61 8.89
N ILE A 109 -27.95 -28.67 8.62
CA ILE A 109 -27.22 -27.93 9.65
C ILE A 109 -27.28 -26.42 9.38
N THR A 110 -27.49 -25.65 10.44
CA THR A 110 -27.33 -24.19 10.41
C THR A 110 -25.98 -23.80 10.99
N LEU A 111 -25.13 -23.14 10.19
CA LEU A 111 -23.87 -22.56 10.65
C LEU A 111 -24.02 -21.06 10.82
N ILE A 112 -23.79 -20.58 12.03
CA ILE A 112 -23.67 -19.16 12.38
C ILE A 112 -22.19 -18.83 12.52
N VAL A 113 -21.69 -17.93 11.68
CA VAL A 113 -20.33 -17.40 11.75
C VAL A 113 -20.38 -15.98 12.26
N ARG A 114 -19.71 -15.71 13.38
CA ARG A 114 -19.55 -14.38 13.96
C ARG A 114 -18.11 -13.92 13.80
N THR A 115 -17.92 -12.69 13.34
CA THR A 115 -16.59 -12.11 13.16
C THR A 115 -16.30 -11.12 14.27
N PHE A 116 -15.08 -11.17 14.79
CA PHE A 116 -14.62 -10.31 15.86
C PHE A 116 -13.25 -9.74 15.52
N ASN A 117 -12.97 -8.57 16.05
CA ASN A 117 -11.61 -8.06 16.07
C ASN A 117 -10.81 -8.95 17.06
N ALA A 118 -9.70 -9.53 16.58
CA ALA A 118 -8.86 -10.42 17.37
C ALA A 118 -8.23 -9.74 18.60
N LEU A 119 -8.19 -8.40 18.63
CA LEU A 119 -7.51 -7.65 19.68
C LEU A 119 -8.37 -7.32 20.89
N ASP A 120 -9.63 -6.97 20.66
CA ASP A 120 -10.54 -6.46 21.70
C ASP A 120 -11.85 -7.27 21.77
N SER A 121 -12.00 -8.30 20.94
CA SER A 121 -13.21 -9.12 20.81
C SER A 121 -14.47 -8.32 20.43
N SER A 122 -14.32 -7.07 19.94
CA SER A 122 -15.44 -6.27 19.45
C SER A 122 -16.03 -6.86 18.17
N ALA A 123 -17.34 -6.66 17.97
CA ALA A 123 -18.06 -7.16 16.81
C ALA A 123 -17.50 -6.55 15.52
N LEU A 124 -17.09 -7.40 14.57
CA LEU A 124 -16.44 -6.96 13.35
C LEU A 124 -17.41 -6.93 12.15
N ASN A 125 -18.26 -5.91 12.09
CA ASN A 125 -19.31 -5.81 11.07
C ASN A 125 -18.78 -5.66 9.63
N GLY A 126 -19.54 -6.10 8.62
CA GLY A 126 -19.17 -5.92 7.20
C GLY A 126 -18.00 -6.79 6.71
N ALA A 127 -17.64 -7.85 7.44
CA ALA A 127 -16.71 -8.88 6.98
C ALA A 127 -17.33 -9.77 5.89
N TYR A 128 -16.51 -10.23 4.96
CA TYR A 128 -16.82 -11.26 3.97
C TYR A 128 -16.46 -12.64 4.53
N ILE A 129 -17.38 -13.58 4.44
CA ILE A 129 -17.23 -14.94 4.96
C ILE A 129 -17.37 -15.92 3.79
N GLY A 130 -16.37 -16.76 3.59
CA GLY A 130 -16.36 -17.85 2.63
C GLY A 130 -16.45 -19.20 3.32
N VAL A 131 -17.33 -20.08 2.85
CA VAL A 131 -17.45 -21.47 3.31
C VAL A 131 -17.19 -22.39 2.13
N THR A 132 -16.21 -23.28 2.22
CA THR A 132 -15.84 -24.24 1.17
C THR A 132 -15.96 -25.67 1.67
N ASN A 133 -16.57 -26.55 0.88
CA ASN A 133 -16.53 -27.99 1.10
C ASN A 133 -15.24 -28.55 0.51
N ASP A 134 -14.45 -29.27 1.31
CA ASP A 134 -13.09 -29.70 0.96
C ASP A 134 -13.03 -30.83 -0.09
N GLY A 135 -14.17 -31.21 -0.70
CA GLY A 135 -14.28 -32.30 -1.68
C GLY A 135 -14.85 -31.90 -3.05
N PHE A 136 -14.27 -30.91 -3.75
CA PHE A 136 -14.62 -30.47 -5.11
C PHE A 136 -15.77 -29.43 -5.23
N GLY A 137 -15.43 -28.15 -5.10
CA GLY A 137 -15.78 -27.18 -6.16
C GLY A 137 -17.09 -26.39 -6.07
N LYS A 138 -17.45 -25.80 -4.92
CA LYS A 138 -18.22 -24.54 -4.87
C LYS A 138 -18.10 -23.90 -3.50
N GLY A 139 -17.55 -22.68 -3.43
CA GLY A 139 -17.55 -21.87 -2.22
C GLY A 139 -18.85 -21.07 -2.10
N MET A 140 -19.46 -21.06 -0.92
CA MET A 140 -20.50 -20.11 -0.57
C MET A 140 -19.85 -18.84 -0.01
N PHE A 141 -20.20 -17.68 -0.55
CA PHE A 141 -19.68 -16.40 -0.08
C PHE A 141 -20.82 -15.52 0.44
N PHE A 142 -20.63 -14.91 1.60
CA PHE A 142 -21.60 -14.01 2.21
C PHE A 142 -20.89 -12.80 2.78
N GLN A 143 -21.44 -11.60 2.54
CA GLN A 143 -20.99 -10.40 3.21
C GLN A 143 -21.95 -10.08 4.36
N THR A 144 -21.40 -9.96 5.57
CA THR A 144 -22.20 -9.49 6.72
C THR A 144 -22.70 -8.07 6.47
N GLY A 145 -23.92 -7.77 6.93
CA GLY A 145 -24.51 -6.44 6.73
C GLY A 145 -23.73 -5.33 7.43
N PRO A 146 -23.90 -4.04 7.05
CA PRO A 146 -23.14 -2.91 7.61
C PRO A 146 -23.21 -2.78 9.15
N GLY A 147 -24.27 -3.28 9.78
CA GLY A 147 -24.48 -3.28 11.22
C GLY A 147 -24.43 -4.67 11.88
N SER A 148 -23.97 -5.71 11.17
CA SER A 148 -23.92 -7.07 11.68
C SER A 148 -22.54 -7.67 11.48
N ASN A 149 -22.06 -8.44 12.45
CA ASN A 149 -20.86 -9.28 12.35
C ASN A 149 -21.20 -10.76 12.15
N GLU A 150 -22.48 -11.08 11.94
CA GLU A 150 -23.01 -12.43 11.86
C GLU A 150 -23.42 -12.78 10.42
N ALA A 151 -23.07 -14.00 10.01
CA ALA A 151 -23.53 -14.63 8.79
C ALA A 151 -24.12 -16.01 9.10
N VAL A 152 -25.19 -16.36 8.39
CA VAL A 152 -25.90 -17.63 8.57
C VAL A 152 -25.83 -18.42 7.27
N PHE A 153 -25.33 -19.65 7.35
CA PHE A 153 -25.23 -20.59 6.24
C PHE A 153 -26.06 -21.83 6.55
N ARG A 154 -26.67 -22.41 5.51
CA ARG A 154 -27.38 -23.69 5.58
C ARG A 154 -26.56 -24.72 4.82
N LEU A 155 -26.08 -25.74 5.52
CA LEU A 155 -25.09 -26.69 5.00
C LEU A 155 -25.63 -28.12 5.02
N PRO A 156 -25.35 -28.93 3.99
CA PRO A 156 -25.52 -30.38 4.05
C PRO A 156 -24.70 -31.02 5.17
N ALA A 157 -25.27 -32.01 5.87
CA ALA A 157 -24.56 -32.80 6.87
C ALA A 157 -23.56 -33.78 6.25
N GLY A 158 -22.66 -34.35 7.05
CA GLY A 158 -21.76 -35.42 6.61
C GLY A 158 -20.52 -34.97 5.83
N ALA A 159 -20.29 -33.66 5.68
CA ALA A 159 -19.13 -33.10 4.99
C ALA A 159 -18.20 -32.28 5.90
N PHE A 160 -16.98 -32.04 5.44
CA PHE A 160 -16.04 -31.12 6.08
C PHE A 160 -16.08 -29.76 5.37
N TYR A 161 -16.15 -28.70 6.18
CA TYR A 161 -16.19 -27.33 5.68
C TYR A 161 -15.03 -26.53 6.25
N SER A 162 -14.35 -25.78 5.39
CA SER A 162 -13.44 -24.71 5.78
C SER A 162 -14.18 -23.38 5.74
N VAL A 163 -14.10 -22.61 6.83
CA VAL A 163 -14.67 -21.27 6.94
C VAL A 163 -13.55 -20.25 6.97
N THR A 164 -13.66 -19.23 6.14
CA THR A 164 -12.72 -18.12 6.05
C THR A 164 -13.44 -16.80 6.23
N GLY A 165 -12.84 -15.87 6.95
CA GLY A 165 -13.34 -14.51 7.14
C GLY A 165 -12.31 -13.52 6.65
N THR A 166 -12.72 -12.54 5.84
CA THR A 166 -11.88 -11.46 5.34
C THR A 166 -12.58 -10.13 5.55
N LYS A 167 -11.81 -9.07 5.82
CA LYS A 167 -12.31 -7.70 5.87
C LYS A 167 -11.21 -6.75 5.45
N SER A 168 -11.56 -5.67 4.76
CA SER A 168 -10.60 -4.64 4.40
C SER A 168 -9.87 -4.13 5.64
N ARG A 169 -8.52 -4.07 5.58
CA ARG A 169 -7.61 -3.73 6.69
C ARG A 169 -7.60 -4.74 7.85
N TYR A 170 -7.98 -5.99 7.59
CA TYR A 170 -7.84 -7.11 8.51
C TYR A 170 -7.17 -8.30 7.81
N SER A 171 -6.41 -9.09 8.55
CA SER A 171 -5.91 -10.39 8.09
C SER A 171 -7.07 -11.37 7.95
N SER A 172 -6.94 -12.34 7.05
CA SER A 172 -7.92 -13.43 6.94
C SER A 172 -7.85 -14.32 8.18
N GLY A 173 -9.00 -14.67 8.77
CA GLY A 173 -9.11 -15.72 9.78
C GLY A 173 -9.72 -16.98 9.16
N SER A 174 -9.35 -18.17 9.63
CA SER A 174 -9.96 -19.43 9.19
C SER A 174 -10.26 -20.38 10.34
N ALA A 175 -11.28 -21.21 10.17
CA ALA A 175 -11.62 -22.30 11.06
C ALA A 175 -12.16 -23.48 10.24
N THR A 176 -11.75 -24.70 10.58
CA THR A 176 -12.31 -25.92 9.99
C THR A 176 -13.48 -26.41 10.85
N ILE A 177 -14.50 -26.94 10.20
CA ILE A 177 -15.68 -27.52 10.84
C ILE A 177 -15.89 -28.90 10.26
N SER A 178 -15.99 -29.90 11.14
CA SER A 178 -16.57 -31.19 10.78
C SER A 178 -18.08 -31.15 11.02
N ALA A 179 -18.86 -31.44 9.98
CA ALA A 179 -20.28 -31.72 10.07
C ALA A 179 -20.57 -33.23 10.20
N GLY A 180 -19.60 -34.02 10.67
CA GLY A 180 -19.73 -35.46 10.89
C GLY A 180 -20.41 -35.77 12.23
N ASP A 181 -21.42 -36.66 12.16
CA ASP A 181 -22.17 -37.31 13.24
C ASP A 181 -22.96 -36.43 14.22
N LYS A 182 -23.39 -35.24 13.78
CA LYS A 182 -24.31 -34.40 14.57
C LYS A 182 -25.75 -34.54 14.07
N PRO A 183 -26.75 -34.61 14.97
CA PRO A 183 -28.14 -34.79 14.58
C PRO A 183 -28.62 -33.66 13.66
N VAL A 184 -29.39 -34.05 12.64
CA VAL A 184 -30.12 -33.15 11.74
C VAL A 184 -30.95 -32.18 12.60
N ALA A 185 -30.80 -30.88 12.37
CA ALA A 185 -31.31 -29.73 13.16
C ALA A 185 -30.32 -29.04 14.14
N ASP A 186 -29.03 -29.37 14.13
CA ASP A 186 -28.05 -28.65 14.96
C ASP A 186 -27.67 -27.26 14.42
N THR A 187 -27.53 -26.31 15.35
CA THR A 187 -26.93 -24.99 15.08
C THR A 187 -25.48 -24.97 15.54
N LEU A 188 -24.55 -24.77 14.61
CA LEU A 188 -23.13 -24.59 14.90
C LEU A 188 -22.80 -23.11 14.94
N ILE A 189 -22.15 -22.66 16.02
CA ILE A 189 -21.61 -21.30 16.10
C ILE A 189 -20.09 -21.35 15.95
N ARG A 190 -19.53 -20.50 15.09
CA ARG A 190 -18.10 -20.26 14.98
C ARG A 190 -17.77 -18.79 15.10
N GLN A 191 -16.72 -18.51 15.83
CA GLN A 191 -16.17 -17.18 15.99
C GLN A 191 -14.87 -17.10 15.19
N LEU A 192 -14.78 -16.13 14.30
CA LEU A 192 -13.55 -15.80 13.58
C LEU A 192 -12.97 -14.52 14.14
N TYR A 193 -11.75 -14.59 14.63
CA TYR A 193 -11.01 -13.44 15.13
C TYR A 193 -10.05 -12.98 14.04
N LEU A 194 -10.35 -11.83 13.45
CA LEU A 194 -9.52 -11.23 12.40
C LEU A 194 -8.62 -10.18 13.06
N SER A 195 -7.31 -10.28 12.83
CA SER A 195 -6.37 -9.27 13.31
C SER A 195 -6.37 -8.09 12.36
N PRO A 196 -6.28 -6.83 12.82
CA PRO A 196 -6.09 -5.70 11.93
C PRO A 196 -4.84 -5.90 11.07
N ALA A 197 -5.01 -5.85 9.74
CA ALA A 197 -3.93 -5.70 8.79
C ALA A 197 -3.70 -4.20 8.64
N TRP A 198 -2.78 -3.66 9.44
CA TRP A 198 -2.43 -2.23 9.58
C TRP A 198 -1.90 -1.56 8.29
N GLY A 199 -2.14 -2.14 7.11
CA GLY A 199 -1.38 -1.80 5.90
C GLY A 199 0.10 -2.18 6.00
N LEU A 200 0.50 -2.88 7.08
CA LEU A 200 1.84 -3.38 7.32
C LEU A 200 2.02 -4.75 6.65
N PRO A 201 3.21 -5.08 6.12
CA PRO A 201 4.38 -4.19 6.04
C PRO A 201 4.18 -3.01 5.06
N VAL A 202 4.68 -1.83 5.42
CA VAL A 202 4.75 -0.67 4.52
C VAL A 202 6.18 -0.55 4.01
N GLU A 203 6.36 -0.55 2.69
CA GLU A 203 7.66 -0.31 2.06
C GLU A 203 7.79 1.16 1.68
N LEU A 204 8.84 1.80 2.18
CA LEU A 204 9.15 3.21 1.97
C LEU A 204 10.44 3.31 1.16
N TYR A 205 10.34 3.88 -0.04
CA TYR A 205 11.43 3.95 -0.99
C TYR A 205 12.18 5.28 -0.90
N PHE A 206 13.48 5.25 -1.19
CA PHE A 206 14.37 6.40 -1.13
C PHE A 206 15.12 6.60 -2.44
N ASP A 207 15.31 7.87 -2.76
CA ASP A 207 16.17 8.28 -3.86
C ASP A 207 17.65 7.98 -3.58
N TYR A 208 18.46 8.02 -4.64
CA TYR A 208 19.89 7.82 -4.56
C TYR A 208 20.56 8.85 -3.64
N GLN A 209 21.36 8.37 -2.69
CA GLN A 209 22.07 9.18 -1.66
C GLN A 209 21.16 10.06 -0.78
N LYS A 210 19.85 9.85 -0.78
CA LYS A 210 18.90 10.58 0.06
C LYS A 210 18.50 9.80 1.33
N PRO A 211 18.22 10.50 2.45
CA PRO A 211 18.33 11.95 2.61
C PRO A 211 19.79 12.44 2.69
N ASN A 212 20.02 13.65 2.15
CA ASN A 212 21.34 14.27 2.10
C ASN A 212 21.84 14.60 3.52
N ALA A 213 23.16 14.65 3.66
CA ALA A 213 23.85 15.10 4.88
C ALA A 213 24.87 16.18 4.55
N LEU A 214 25.29 16.93 5.59
CA LEU A 214 26.40 17.86 5.46
C LEU A 214 27.71 17.09 5.37
N HIS A 215 27.86 16.04 6.18
CA HIS A 215 29.00 15.13 6.14
C HIS A 215 28.54 13.69 5.85
N PRO A 216 29.28 12.91 5.04
CA PRO A 216 28.84 11.57 4.68
C PRO A 216 28.63 10.62 5.87
N ALA A 217 29.36 10.86 6.97
CA ALA A 217 29.29 10.10 8.22
C ALA A 217 28.09 10.46 9.13
N ASP A 218 27.33 11.51 8.83
CA ASP A 218 26.20 11.92 9.67
C ASP A 218 25.14 10.81 9.72
N THR A 219 24.72 10.38 10.91
CA THR A 219 23.73 9.30 11.04
C THR A 219 22.30 9.79 11.26
N THR A 220 22.13 11.11 11.39
CA THR A 220 20.85 11.78 11.64
C THR A 220 20.53 12.81 10.55
N THR A 221 19.26 13.20 10.46
CA THR A 221 18.78 14.24 9.55
C THR A 221 17.61 14.99 10.20
N ASN A 222 17.38 16.24 9.82
CA ASN A 222 16.17 16.98 10.21
C ASN A 222 15.03 16.84 9.18
N VAL A 223 15.28 16.09 8.10
CA VAL A 223 14.32 15.85 7.02
C VAL A 223 13.33 14.79 7.47
N THR A 224 12.04 14.99 7.21
CA THR A 224 11.01 13.95 7.42
C THR A 224 10.96 13.01 6.22
N TYR A 225 10.40 11.81 6.39
CA TYR A 225 10.19 10.91 5.26
C TYR A 225 9.27 11.54 4.19
N GLU A 226 8.28 12.34 4.59
CA GLU A 226 7.40 13.06 3.65
C GLU A 226 8.18 14.01 2.74
N ASP A 227 9.10 14.80 3.32
CA ASP A 227 9.97 15.69 2.53
C ASP A 227 10.85 14.89 1.57
N SER A 228 11.49 13.82 2.07
CA SER A 228 12.35 12.97 1.25
C SER A 228 11.57 12.26 0.14
N TRP A 229 10.33 11.86 0.41
CA TRP A 229 9.43 11.24 -0.56
C TRP A 229 9.04 12.24 -1.64
N LEU A 230 8.64 13.46 -1.25
CA LEU A 230 8.24 14.52 -2.16
C LEU A 230 9.39 14.91 -3.10
N ASP A 231 10.61 15.04 -2.57
CA ASP A 231 11.82 15.25 -3.36
C ASP A 231 12.05 14.12 -4.36
N TYR A 232 11.88 12.87 -3.94
CA TYR A 232 12.05 11.70 -4.80
C TYR A 232 11.04 11.71 -5.96
N LEU A 233 9.78 12.08 -5.68
CA LEU A 233 8.74 12.18 -6.68
C LEU A 233 9.07 13.17 -7.82
N TYR A 234 9.86 14.22 -7.55
CA TYR A 234 10.28 15.17 -8.58
C TYR A 234 11.31 14.61 -9.55
N ARG A 235 12.06 13.58 -9.16
CA ARG A 235 13.17 13.01 -9.94
C ARG A 235 12.75 11.91 -10.90
N ILE A 236 11.48 11.52 -10.92
CA ILE A 236 10.97 10.44 -11.78
C ILE A 236 11.34 10.61 -13.27
N ASP A 237 11.44 11.85 -13.78
CA ASP A 237 11.88 12.10 -15.16
C ASP A 237 13.34 11.65 -15.38
N GLU A 238 14.23 11.85 -14.41
CA GLU A 238 15.64 11.41 -14.49
C GLU A 238 15.75 9.88 -14.50
N TYR A 239 14.89 9.21 -13.74
CA TYR A 239 14.81 7.75 -13.78
C TYR A 239 14.27 7.27 -15.13
N ILE A 240 13.23 7.90 -15.68
CA ILE A 240 12.73 7.53 -17.02
C ILE A 240 13.81 7.73 -18.08
N ASP A 241 14.47 8.89 -18.09
CA ASP A 241 15.50 9.19 -19.08
C ASP A 241 16.67 8.19 -18.98
N SER A 242 17.08 7.81 -17.76
CA SER A 242 18.12 6.77 -17.56
C SER A 242 17.68 5.37 -17.98
N ASN A 243 16.41 5.00 -17.82
CA ASN A 243 15.92 3.64 -18.14
C ASN A 243 15.46 3.51 -19.61
N THR A 244 15.40 4.61 -20.38
CA THR A 244 14.93 4.61 -21.77
C THR A 244 16.06 4.83 -22.79
N LEU A 245 17.29 4.47 -22.43
CA LEU A 245 18.47 4.62 -23.31
C LEU A 245 18.55 3.57 -24.43
N SER A 246 17.64 2.58 -24.47
CA SER A 246 17.63 1.57 -25.54
C SER A 246 17.30 2.17 -26.92
N ASN A 247 17.93 1.64 -27.97
CA ASN A 247 17.60 1.98 -29.36
C ASN A 247 16.25 1.39 -29.81
N SER A 248 15.71 0.40 -29.09
CA SER A 248 14.41 -0.21 -29.38
C SER A 248 13.26 0.67 -28.86
N ILE A 249 12.36 1.09 -29.75
CA ILE A 249 11.15 1.86 -29.39
C ILE A 249 10.30 1.09 -28.37
N VAL A 250 10.15 -0.22 -28.56
CA VAL A 250 9.36 -1.09 -27.69
C VAL A 250 10.00 -1.18 -26.29
N GLU A 251 11.31 -1.36 -26.21
CA GLU A 251 12.00 -1.43 -24.92
C GLU A 251 11.95 -0.11 -24.17
N ARG A 252 12.08 1.03 -24.86
CA ARG A 252 11.89 2.35 -24.24
C ARG A 252 10.49 2.54 -23.69
N ALA A 253 9.46 2.20 -24.46
CA ALA A 253 8.07 2.32 -24.03
C ALA A 253 7.79 1.43 -22.80
N LYS A 254 8.34 0.20 -22.79
CA LYS A 254 8.27 -0.71 -21.65
C LYS A 254 8.96 -0.14 -20.42
N ALA A 255 10.23 0.27 -20.53
CA ALA A 255 11.00 0.81 -19.42
C ALA A 255 10.38 2.08 -18.83
N GLN A 256 9.83 2.95 -19.68
CA GLN A 256 9.07 4.12 -19.25
C GLN A 256 7.83 3.75 -18.44
N THR A 257 7.07 2.76 -18.92
CA THR A 257 5.85 2.27 -18.25
C THR A 257 6.18 1.64 -16.91
N GLU A 258 7.18 0.76 -16.86
CA GLU A 258 7.61 0.08 -15.63
C GLU A 258 8.14 1.06 -14.59
N THR A 259 8.94 2.05 -15.02
CA THR A 259 9.43 3.11 -14.13
C THR A 259 8.27 3.93 -13.58
N GLY A 260 7.33 4.35 -14.43
CA GLY A 260 6.15 5.10 -14.00
C GLY A 260 5.28 4.32 -13.00
N LEU A 261 5.03 3.04 -13.27
CA LEU A 261 4.27 2.16 -12.37
C LEU A 261 4.98 1.94 -11.04
N PHE A 262 6.31 1.85 -11.03
CA PHE A 262 7.07 1.74 -9.80
C PHE A 262 6.87 2.97 -8.91
N PHE A 263 7.03 4.17 -9.46
CA PHE A 263 6.83 5.38 -8.69
C PHE A 263 5.39 5.56 -8.22
N SER A 264 4.38 5.25 -9.05
CA SER A 264 2.98 5.38 -8.64
C SER A 264 2.58 4.36 -7.59
N ASN A 265 2.91 3.09 -7.79
CA ASN A 265 2.37 2.00 -6.98
C ASN A 265 3.22 1.71 -5.75
N HIS A 266 4.53 1.96 -5.81
CA HIS A 266 5.47 1.62 -4.74
C HIS A 266 5.98 2.87 -4.00
N VAL A 267 6.57 3.84 -4.70
CA VAL A 267 7.13 5.03 -4.03
C VAL A 267 6.01 5.87 -3.42
N ASP A 268 5.04 6.26 -4.23
CA ASP A 268 3.86 7.01 -3.80
C ASP A 268 2.88 6.13 -3.03
N GLY A 269 2.49 4.98 -3.59
CA GLY A 269 1.60 4.04 -2.91
C GLY A 269 2.08 3.58 -1.54
N GLY A 270 3.40 3.51 -1.29
CA GLY A 270 3.98 3.25 0.02
C GLY A 270 3.73 4.38 1.00
N PHE A 271 4.06 5.62 0.61
CA PHE A 271 3.81 6.80 1.44
C PHE A 271 2.32 7.02 1.73
N GLN A 272 1.42 6.78 0.76
CA GLN A 272 -0.03 6.93 0.96
C GLN A 272 -0.59 6.01 2.06
N LYS A 273 0.13 4.94 2.44
CA LYS A 273 -0.25 4.07 3.56
C LYS A 273 0.13 4.64 4.93
N MET A 274 1.00 5.64 5.00
CA MET A 274 1.52 6.18 6.26
C MET A 274 0.47 6.94 7.08
N LYS A 275 -0.37 7.77 6.45
CA LYS A 275 -1.41 8.50 7.18
C LYS A 275 -2.45 7.56 7.82
N PRO A 276 -3.08 6.61 7.07
CA PRO A 276 -3.98 5.63 7.68
C PRO A 276 -3.32 4.75 8.74
N LEU A 277 -2.02 4.45 8.59
CA LEU A 277 -1.25 3.77 9.62
C LEU A 277 -1.18 4.63 10.89
N CYS A 278 -0.82 5.90 10.80
CA CYS A 278 -0.72 6.80 11.95
C CYS A 278 -2.07 6.97 12.67
N GLU A 279 -3.16 7.22 11.93
CA GLU A 279 -4.52 7.31 12.50
C GLU A 279 -4.88 6.06 13.32
N LEU A 280 -4.46 4.89 12.83
CA LEU A 280 -4.68 3.62 13.51
C LEU A 280 -3.82 3.47 14.76
N LEU A 281 -2.52 3.81 14.70
CA LEU A 281 -1.62 3.79 15.85
C LEU A 281 -2.10 4.72 16.97
N GLU A 282 -2.56 5.92 16.62
CA GLU A 282 -3.13 6.89 17.56
C GLU A 282 -4.34 6.30 18.31
N GLY A 283 -5.25 5.64 17.59
CA GLY A 283 -6.39 4.96 18.20
C GLY A 283 -5.99 3.88 19.20
N TYR A 284 -4.97 3.07 18.89
CA TYR A 284 -4.48 2.03 19.80
C TYR A 284 -3.81 2.61 21.05
N LEU A 285 -2.97 3.63 20.90
CA LEU A 285 -2.32 4.29 22.02
C LEU A 285 -3.38 4.93 22.96
N ALA A 286 -4.41 5.56 22.38
CA ALA A 286 -5.53 6.12 23.14
C ALA A 286 -6.33 5.05 23.92
N MET A 287 -6.36 3.80 23.44
CA MET A 287 -6.98 2.66 24.13
C MET A 287 -6.09 2.01 25.19
N GLY A 288 -4.86 2.51 25.40
CA GLY A 288 -3.92 1.98 26.39
C GLY A 288 -3.05 0.81 25.88
N TYR A 289 -2.95 0.60 24.57
CA TYR A 289 -2.03 -0.38 24.01
C TYR A 289 -0.61 0.18 23.95
N HIS A 290 0.37 -0.70 24.16
CA HIS A 290 1.76 -0.46 23.83
C HIS A 290 2.05 -1.03 22.43
N ILE A 291 2.71 -0.23 21.60
CA ILE A 291 3.05 -0.52 20.22
C ILE A 291 4.56 -0.55 20.07
N THR A 292 5.09 -1.56 19.38
CA THR A 292 6.47 -1.59 18.90
C THR A 292 6.48 -1.80 17.40
N LEU A 293 7.05 -0.85 16.66
CA LEU A 293 7.34 -1.00 15.23
C LEU A 293 8.80 -1.38 15.02
N SER A 294 9.07 -2.15 13.95
CA SER A 294 10.41 -2.36 13.41
C SER A 294 10.56 -1.61 12.09
N LEU A 295 11.67 -0.90 11.94
CA LEU A 295 12.10 -0.28 10.70
C LEU A 295 13.30 -1.06 10.16
N GLU A 296 13.07 -1.85 9.12
CA GLU A 296 14.10 -2.66 8.45
C GLU A 296 14.68 -1.89 7.28
N ALA A 297 15.85 -1.28 7.46
CA ALA A 297 16.60 -0.65 6.39
C ALA A 297 17.31 -1.71 5.57
N ARG A 298 16.97 -1.75 4.28
CA ARG A 298 17.58 -2.66 3.32
C ARG A 298 18.61 -1.96 2.46
N ALA A 299 19.53 -2.79 2.03
CA ALA A 299 20.91 -2.44 1.99
C ALA A 299 21.47 -3.21 0.78
N GLY A 300 21.87 -2.48 -0.28
CA GLY A 300 22.22 -3.04 -1.59
C GLY A 300 23.56 -3.81 -1.60
N PRO A 301 24.03 -4.28 -2.76
CA PRO A 301 25.19 -5.19 -2.85
C PRO A 301 26.54 -4.55 -2.49
N LEU A 302 26.65 -3.21 -2.58
CA LEU A 302 27.91 -2.47 -2.52
C LEU A 302 28.35 -2.12 -1.07
N GLU A 303 27.84 -2.82 -0.08
CA GLU A 303 27.72 -2.30 1.28
C GLU A 303 28.64 -2.95 2.31
N LYS A 304 29.91 -2.57 2.29
CA LYS A 304 30.78 -2.77 3.44
C LYS A 304 31.58 -1.51 3.74
N ASP A 305 30.92 -0.36 3.85
CA ASP A 305 31.55 0.88 4.32
C ASP A 305 30.69 1.68 5.30
N GLU A 306 31.36 2.48 6.14
CA GLU A 306 30.72 3.35 7.14
C GLU A 306 29.74 4.35 6.51
N HIS A 307 30.01 4.75 5.27
CA HIS A 307 29.19 5.66 4.49
C HIS A 307 27.77 5.09 4.28
N THR A 308 27.68 3.83 3.88
CA THR A 308 26.40 3.15 3.69
C THR A 308 25.61 3.10 4.99
N HIS A 309 26.25 2.70 6.09
CA HIS A 309 25.58 2.62 7.39
C HIS A 309 25.04 3.99 7.82
N ALA A 310 25.80 5.07 7.60
CA ALA A 310 25.35 6.42 7.87
C ALA A 310 24.13 6.79 7.01
N LEU A 311 24.13 6.48 5.72
CA LEU A 311 22.98 6.71 4.84
C LEU A 311 21.72 5.96 5.31
N LEU A 312 21.84 4.67 5.64
CA LEU A 312 20.71 3.88 6.14
C LEU A 312 20.21 4.42 7.47
N SER A 313 21.10 4.85 8.36
CA SER A 313 20.75 5.50 9.63
C SER A 313 19.90 6.75 9.39
N ARG A 314 20.28 7.61 8.44
CA ARG A 314 19.51 8.82 8.11
C ARG A 314 18.15 8.49 7.51
N ARG A 315 18.04 7.43 6.70
CA ARG A 315 16.73 6.96 6.17
C ARG A 315 15.80 6.55 7.30
N LEU A 316 16.29 5.74 8.24
CA LEU A 316 15.56 5.34 9.44
C LEU A 316 15.13 6.57 10.25
N ASN A 317 16.06 7.50 10.49
CA ASN A 317 15.79 8.71 11.25
C ASN A 317 14.77 9.63 10.57
N SER A 318 14.74 9.71 9.23
CA SER A 318 13.70 10.48 8.53
C SER A 318 12.28 9.94 8.75
N ILE A 319 12.13 8.62 8.90
CA ILE A 319 10.85 7.97 9.21
C ILE A 319 10.46 8.21 10.67
N GLU A 320 11.43 8.15 11.60
CA GLU A 320 11.20 8.53 13.00
C GLU A 320 10.77 10.00 13.13
N ASN A 321 11.39 10.90 12.37
CA ASN A 321 10.99 12.30 12.31
C ASN A 321 9.55 12.44 11.79
N TYR A 322 9.15 11.68 10.77
CA TYR A 322 7.76 11.67 10.29
C TYR A 322 6.78 11.33 11.41
N PHE A 323 7.04 10.28 12.21
CA PHE A 323 6.20 9.97 13.37
C PHE A 323 6.26 11.07 14.44
N SER A 324 7.43 11.64 14.73
CA SER A 324 7.62 12.68 15.75
C SER A 324 6.89 13.99 15.43
N PHE A 325 6.75 14.34 14.16
CA PHE A 325 6.06 15.55 13.71
C PHE A 325 4.62 15.33 13.26
N TYR A 326 4.18 14.07 13.11
CA TYR A 326 2.82 13.75 12.70
C TYR A 326 1.78 14.41 13.64
N ASN A 327 0.77 15.04 13.04
CA ASN A 327 -0.36 15.69 13.73
C ASN A 327 0.08 16.57 14.91
N ASN A 328 1.00 17.50 14.66
CA ASN A 328 1.59 18.39 15.68
C ASN A 328 2.26 17.65 16.84
N GLY A 329 2.86 16.49 16.58
CA GLY A 329 3.61 15.71 17.55
C GLY A 329 2.76 14.86 18.48
N VAL A 330 1.60 14.40 18.02
CA VAL A 330 0.68 13.54 18.82
C VAL A 330 1.38 12.29 19.38
N PHE A 331 2.41 11.78 18.71
CA PHE A 331 3.16 10.60 19.14
C PHE A 331 4.28 10.89 20.14
N GLN A 332 4.70 12.15 20.33
CA GLN A 332 5.84 12.48 21.18
C GLN A 332 5.69 12.03 22.64
N PRO A 333 4.52 12.19 23.30
CA PRO A 333 4.34 11.71 24.66
C PRO A 333 4.51 10.18 24.76
N TRP A 334 3.92 9.44 23.82
CA TRP A 334 3.97 7.97 23.78
C TRP A 334 5.36 7.43 23.42
N LEU A 335 6.11 8.17 22.61
CA LEU A 335 7.51 7.85 22.30
C LEU A 335 8.39 8.07 23.54
N ALA A 336 8.14 9.13 24.31
CA ALA A 336 8.92 9.49 25.49
C ALA A 336 8.71 8.52 26.66
N ASP A 337 7.48 8.04 26.87
CA ASP A 337 7.15 7.11 27.96
C ASP A 337 7.28 5.62 27.57
N GLY A 338 7.48 5.34 26.28
CA GLY A 338 7.71 4.00 25.74
C GLY A 338 6.45 3.18 25.48
N HIS A 339 5.25 3.78 25.49
CA HIS A 339 4.06 3.12 24.95
C HIS A 339 4.14 2.98 23.43
N PHE A 340 4.86 3.86 22.74
CA PHE A 340 5.21 3.70 21.34
C PHE A 340 6.72 3.55 21.20
N LYS A 341 7.17 2.40 20.70
CA LYS A 341 8.58 2.11 20.46
C LYS A 341 8.85 1.89 18.98
N ILE A 342 10.01 2.36 18.52
CA ILE A 342 10.50 2.14 17.16
C ILE A 342 11.88 1.48 17.27
N MET A 343 12.01 0.29 16.69
CA MET A 343 13.27 -0.45 16.63
C MET A 343 13.90 -0.32 15.23
N ARG A 344 15.21 -0.12 15.19
CA ARG A 344 15.98 -0.09 13.94
C ARG A 344 16.56 -1.47 13.65
N GLN A 345 16.48 -1.91 12.40
CA GLN A 345 17.11 -3.14 11.92
C GLN A 345 17.81 -2.88 10.59
N TYR A 346 19.00 -3.46 10.42
CA TYR A 346 19.73 -3.45 9.17
C TYR A 346 19.68 -4.84 8.54
N VAL A 347 19.19 -4.92 7.31
CA VAL A 347 19.01 -6.18 6.60
C VAL A 347 19.90 -6.16 5.36
N LYS A 348 20.87 -7.07 5.33
CA LYS A 348 21.77 -7.27 4.20
C LYS A 348 21.03 -7.96 3.05
N GLU A 349 21.12 -7.45 1.82
CA GLU A 349 20.73 -8.20 0.63
C GLU A 349 21.91 -9.02 0.09
N GLU A 350 21.64 -10.28 -0.25
CA GLU A 350 22.57 -11.09 -1.03
C GLU A 350 22.30 -10.86 -2.53
N ASN A 351 23.36 -10.47 -3.25
CA ASN A 351 23.48 -10.44 -4.72
C ASN A 351 22.42 -9.62 -5.50
N MET A 352 22.75 -8.37 -5.84
CA MET A 352 22.21 -7.69 -7.04
C MET A 352 23.37 -7.31 -7.96
N GLU A 353 23.98 -8.30 -8.60
CA GLU A 353 24.87 -8.07 -9.72
C GLU A 353 24.13 -8.42 -11.00
N GLU A 354 23.98 -7.45 -11.90
CA GLU A 354 23.57 -7.73 -13.28
C GLU A 354 24.83 -7.93 -14.12
N ASN A 355 25.11 -9.17 -14.51
CA ASN A 355 26.27 -9.54 -15.34
C ASN A 355 27.64 -9.04 -14.81
N GLY A 356 27.81 -8.98 -13.48
CA GLY A 356 29.07 -8.55 -12.85
C GLY A 356 29.39 -7.06 -12.95
N ARG A 357 28.41 -6.20 -13.29
CA ARG A 357 28.57 -4.73 -13.30
C ARG A 357 27.66 -4.07 -12.28
N ALA A 358 28.15 -2.98 -11.69
CA ALA A 358 27.33 -2.13 -10.83
C ALA A 358 26.16 -1.52 -11.62
N LEU A 359 24.95 -1.61 -11.07
CA LEU A 359 23.76 -1.01 -11.65
C LEU A 359 23.92 0.52 -11.73
N SER A 360 23.35 1.14 -12.77
CA SER A 360 23.18 2.60 -12.79
C SER A 360 22.43 3.03 -11.52
N PRO A 361 22.84 4.10 -10.82
CA PRO A 361 22.12 4.60 -9.66
C PRO A 361 20.64 4.90 -9.94
N PHE A 362 20.33 5.24 -11.18
CA PHE A 362 18.99 5.56 -11.68
C PHE A 362 18.28 4.38 -12.36
N SER A 363 18.87 3.18 -12.38
CA SER A 363 18.18 2.01 -12.89
C SER A 363 16.97 1.68 -12.00
N LEU A 364 15.93 1.10 -12.61
CA LEU A 364 14.75 0.66 -11.88
C LEU A 364 15.08 -0.40 -10.81
N GLU A 365 16.05 -1.27 -11.07
CA GLU A 365 16.50 -2.28 -10.11
C GLU A 365 17.18 -1.64 -8.90
N ALA A 366 18.08 -0.67 -9.11
CA ALA A 366 18.72 0.06 -8.02
C ALA A 366 17.69 0.90 -7.23
N ALA A 367 16.66 1.43 -7.89
CA ALA A 367 15.57 2.14 -7.23
C ALA A 367 14.75 1.24 -6.31
N LYS A 368 14.51 -0.01 -6.71
CA LYS A 368 13.72 -1.00 -5.96
C LYS A 368 14.43 -1.53 -4.70
N SER A 369 15.75 -1.52 -4.68
CA SER A 369 16.52 -1.99 -3.51
C SER A 369 16.60 -0.95 -2.38
N ARG A 370 16.52 0.34 -2.71
CA ARG A 370 16.61 1.45 -1.74
C ARG A 370 15.30 1.64 -0.99
N LYS A 371 15.07 0.80 0.03
CA LYS A 371 13.84 0.86 0.84
C LYS A 371 14.06 0.59 2.32
N VAL A 372 13.14 1.12 3.12
CA VAL A 372 12.93 0.74 4.52
C VAL A 372 11.55 0.09 4.62
N THR A 373 11.46 -1.05 5.30
CA THR A 373 10.19 -1.71 5.56
C THR A 373 9.75 -1.45 6.99
N VAL A 374 8.58 -0.82 7.15
CA VAL A 374 7.91 -0.65 8.44
C VAL A 374 7.10 -1.92 8.72
N LYS A 375 7.30 -2.52 9.90
CA LYS A 375 6.59 -3.72 10.37
C LYS A 375 6.09 -3.54 11.80
N MET A 376 5.04 -4.27 12.14
CA MET A 376 4.67 -4.44 13.55
C MET A 376 5.62 -5.45 14.18
N ALA A 377 6.22 -5.09 15.30
CA ALA A 377 7.07 -5.96 16.11
C ALA A 377 6.41 -6.34 17.44
N GLY A 378 5.46 -5.55 17.93
CA GLY A 378 4.70 -5.87 19.14
C GLY A 378 3.46 -5.00 19.31
N LEU A 379 2.39 -5.59 19.80
CA LEU A 379 1.19 -4.90 20.22
C LEU A 379 0.66 -5.59 21.49
N THR A 380 0.65 -4.88 22.62
CA THR A 380 0.24 -5.46 23.91
C THR A 380 -0.69 -4.51 24.63
N ASN A 381 -1.74 -5.03 25.28
CA ASN A 381 -2.62 -4.20 26.10
C ASN A 381 -1.93 -3.88 27.44
N GLY A 382 -1.91 -2.60 27.85
CA GLY A 382 -1.33 -2.15 29.11
C GLY A 382 -2.17 -2.49 30.35
N ILE A 383 -3.41 -2.96 30.16
CA ILE A 383 -4.28 -3.41 31.26
C ILE A 383 -3.88 -4.83 31.67
N LYS A 384 -3.17 -4.94 32.80
CA LYS A 384 -2.98 -6.19 33.53
C LYS A 384 -4.12 -6.43 34.52
#